data_AF-A0A1J5SU17-F1
#
_entry.id   AF-A0A1J5SU17-F1
#
_cell.length_a   1.000
_cell.length_b   1.000
_cell.length_c   1.000
_cell.angle_alpha   90.00
_cell.angle_beta   90.00
_cell.angle_gamma   90.00
#
_symmetry.space_group_name_H-M   'P 1'
#
loop_
_entity.id
_entity.type
_entity.pdbx_description
1 polymer ?
#
loop_
_entity_poly.entity_id
_entity_poly.type
_entity_poly.pdbx_seq_one_letter_code
_entity_poly.pdbx_strand_id
1 'polypeptide(L)'
;MVALPVILLKSSLLAFIAAYVARTFKKVSIVLLILVVLSYQIAGSLVEWAITQSFAKAIQDITIGIPGMLIQIFGGWFVLKKLADYEL
;
A
#
# COMPACT_ATOMS: atom_id res chain seq x y z
N MET A 1 -7.50 15.35 16.25
CA MET A 1 -7.94 15.49 14.84
C MET A 1 -6.71 15.55 13.90
N VAL A 2 -5.89 14.50 13.85
CA VAL A 2 -4.68 14.43 12.97
C VAL A 2 -4.66 13.11 12.20
N ALA A 3 -5.80 12.72 11.62
CA ALA A 3 -5.91 11.51 10.80
C ALA A 3 -5.84 11.82 9.29
N LEU A 4 -6.36 12.99 8.88
CA LEU A 4 -6.41 13.43 7.49
C LEU A 4 -5.02 13.54 6.82
N PRO A 5 -4.00 14.17 7.43
CA PRO A 5 -2.70 14.30 6.79
C PRO A 5 -2.02 12.94 6.57
N VAL A 6 -2.20 12.03 7.54
CA VAL A 6 -1.60 10.69 7.53
C VAL A 6 -2.20 9.84 6.40
N ILE A 7 -3.53 9.86 6.24
CA ILE A 7 -4.20 9.11 5.18
C ILE A 7 -3.85 9.66 3.80
N LEU A 8 -3.83 10.98 3.62
CA LEU A 8 -3.44 11.58 2.34
C LEU A 8 -2.01 11.18 1.96
N LEU A 9 -1.11 11.13 2.94
CA LEU A 9 0.27 10.71 2.73
C LEU A 9 0.37 9.22 2.37
N LYS A 10 -0.30 8.32 3.12
CA LYS A 10 -0.34 6.87 2.82
C LYS A 10 -0.87 6.64 1.39
N SER A 11 -1.94 7.32 0.99
CA SER A 11 -2.53 7.21 -0.36
C SER A 11 -1.64 7.78 -1.47
N SER A 12 -1.00 8.93 -1.23
CA SER A 12 -0.11 9.55 -2.22
C SER A 12 1.13 8.70 -2.46
N LEU A 13 1.71 8.15 -1.39
CA LEU A 13 2.82 7.20 -1.48
C LEU A 13 2.41 5.95 -2.24
N LEU A 14 1.27 5.36 -1.90
CA LEU A 14 0.77 4.17 -2.57
C LEU A 14 0.62 4.40 -4.08
N ALA A 15 -0.03 5.50 -4.47
CA ALA A 15 -0.22 5.84 -5.88
C ALA A 15 1.11 6.07 -6.62
N PHE A 16 2.05 6.79 -5.99
CA PHE A 16 3.35 7.07 -6.58
C PHE A 16 4.18 5.80 -6.78
N ILE A 17 4.25 4.93 -5.77
CA ILE A 17 5.01 3.68 -5.82
C ILE A 17 4.37 2.72 -6.82
N ALA A 18 3.03 2.61 -6.84
CA ALA A 18 2.32 1.80 -7.81
C ALA A 18 2.58 2.25 -9.25
N ALA A 19 2.50 3.56 -9.53
CA ALA A 19 2.78 4.12 -10.85
C ALA A 19 4.23 3.87 -11.27
N TYR A 20 5.18 4.04 -10.36
CA TYR A 20 6.59 3.78 -10.61
C TYR A 20 6.85 2.30 -10.93
N VAL A 21 6.30 1.39 -10.13
CA VAL A 21 6.44 -0.06 -10.32
C VAL A 21 5.79 -0.52 -11.63
N ALA A 22 4.60 0.00 -11.95
CA ALA A 22 3.92 -0.31 -13.21
C ALA A 22 4.76 0.12 -14.43
N ARG A 23 5.35 1.33 -14.37
CA ARG A 23 6.20 1.86 -15.45
C ARG A 23 7.50 1.07 -15.65
N THR A 24 8.13 0.64 -14.56
CA THR A 24 9.41 -0.08 -14.60
C THR A 24 9.25 -1.53 -15.01
N PHE A 25 8.27 -2.25 -14.44
CA PHE A 25 8.16 -3.69 -14.65
C PHE A 25 7.28 -4.04 -15.83
N LYS A 26 6.26 -3.22 -16.20
CA LYS A 26 5.29 -3.47 -17.29
C LYS A 26 4.59 -4.84 -17.24
N LYS A 27 4.52 -5.47 -16.08
CA LYS A 27 3.84 -6.76 -15.85
C LYS A 27 3.11 -6.71 -14.53
N VAL A 28 1.94 -7.34 -14.49
CA VAL A 28 1.14 -7.48 -13.27
C VAL A 28 1.63 -8.73 -12.52
N SER A 29 2.30 -8.53 -11.37
CA SER A 29 2.79 -9.61 -10.51
C SER A 29 2.39 -9.39 -9.06
N ILE A 30 1.98 -10.46 -8.37
CA ILE A 30 1.71 -10.45 -6.92
C ILE A 30 2.92 -9.92 -6.14
N VAL A 31 4.14 -10.28 -6.56
CA VAL A 31 5.37 -9.85 -5.89
C VAL A 31 5.52 -8.33 -5.94
N LEU A 32 5.14 -7.71 -7.07
CA LEU A 32 5.18 -6.26 -7.23
C LEU A 32 4.14 -5.57 -6.36
N LEU A 33 2.95 -6.14 -6.23
CA LEU A 33 1.91 -5.62 -5.34
C LEU A 33 2.30 -5.74 -3.86
N ILE A 34 2.93 -6.86 -3.46
CA ILE A 34 3.49 -7.01 -2.12
C ILE A 34 4.53 -5.93 -1.85
N LEU A 35 5.44 -5.68 -2.80
CA LEU A 35 6.47 -4.64 -2.66
C LEU A 35 5.84 -3.26 -2.48
N VAL A 36 4.87 -2.90 -3.32
CA VAL A 36 4.12 -1.64 -3.23
C VAL A 36 3.44 -1.51 -1.87
N VAL A 37 2.77 -2.58 -1.42
CA VAL A 37 1.99 -2.61 -0.17
C VAL A 37 2.88 -2.48 1.06
N LEU A 38 3.97 -3.25 1.12
CA LEU A 38 4.93 -3.15 2.22
C LEU A 38 5.62 -1.79 2.26
N SER A 39 5.92 -1.21 1.10
CA SER A 39 6.60 0.09 1.02
C SER A 39 5.76 1.21 1.64
N TYR A 40 4.46 1.29 1.31
CA TYR A 40 3.59 2.28 1.94
C TYR A 40 3.31 1.94 3.40
N GLN A 41 3.20 0.66 3.79
CA GLN A 41 2.90 0.29 5.18
C GLN A 41 4.06 0.69 6.11
N ILE A 42 5.31 0.46 5.69
CA ILE A 42 6.50 0.85 6.45
C ILE A 42 6.57 2.39 6.56
N ALA A 43 6.44 3.09 5.42
CA ALA A 43 6.47 4.55 5.41
C ALA A 43 5.32 5.17 6.23
N GLY A 44 4.12 4.61 6.10
CA GLY A 44 2.93 5.02 6.85
C GLY A 44 3.06 4.80 8.35
N SER A 45 3.62 3.65 8.76
CA SER A 45 3.87 3.34 10.17
C SER A 45 4.96 4.24 10.77
N LEU A 46 6.00 4.59 10.00
CA LEU A 46 7.03 5.54 10.41
C LEU A 46 6.48 6.96 10.61
N VAL A 47 5.65 7.42 9.67
CA VAL A 47 4.99 8.74 9.77
C VAL A 47 4.02 8.78 10.95
N GLU A 48 3.23 7.73 11.13
CA GLU A 48 2.30 7.63 12.25
C GLU A 48 3.02 7.58 13.60
N TRP A 49 4.11 6.82 13.69
CA TRP A 49 4.97 6.79 14.85
C TRP A 49 5.59 8.17 15.14
N ALA A 50 6.07 8.88 14.12
CA ALA A 50 6.62 10.23 14.27
C ALA A 50 5.57 11.22 14.82
N ILE A 51 4.32 11.13 14.37
CA ILE A 51 3.23 12.03 14.78
C ILE A 51 2.65 11.66 16.15
N THR A 52 2.44 10.38 16.43
CA THR A 52 1.81 9.95 17.68
C THR A 52 2.81 9.70 18.81
N GLN A 53 4.11 9.63 18.52
CA GLN A 53 5.18 9.29 19.47
C GLN A 53 4.91 7.99 20.27
N SER A 54 4.03 7.12 19.74
CA SER A 54 3.52 5.95 20.43
C SER A 54 3.72 4.71 19.56
N PHE A 55 4.66 3.87 19.98
CA PHE A 55 4.96 2.62 19.28
C PHE A 55 3.78 1.63 19.31
N ALA A 56 2.97 1.67 20.38
CA ALA A 56 1.77 0.86 20.51
C ALA A 56 0.74 1.15 19.41
N LYS A 57 0.57 2.43 19.03
CA LYS A 57 -0.34 2.82 17.95
C LYS A 57 0.16 2.33 16.58
N ALA A 58 1.46 2.46 16.31
CA ALA A 58 2.05 1.99 15.07
C ALA A 58 1.90 0.46 14.88
N ILE A 59 2.09 -0.34 15.94
CA ILE A 59 1.85 -1.80 15.88
C ILE A 59 0.37 -2.12 15.68
N GLN A 60 -0.52 -1.37 16.31
CA GLN A 60 -1.95 -1.56 16.17
C GLN A 60 -2.41 -1.25 14.73
N ASP A 61 -1.90 -0.19 14.11
CA ASP A 61 -2.17 0.15 12.71
C ASP A 61 -1.71 -0.96 11.76
N ILE A 62 -0.52 -1.53 11.98
CA ILE A 62 -0.04 -2.67 11.18
C ILE A 62 -1.00 -3.85 11.32
N THR A 63 -1.40 -4.20 12.54
CA THR A 63 -2.24 -5.38 12.81
C THR A 63 -3.62 -5.25 12.19
N ILE A 64 -4.25 -4.07 12.33
CA ILE A 64 -5.54 -3.75 11.72
C ILE A 64 -5.39 -3.64 10.18
N GLY A 65 -4.22 -3.22 9.71
CA GLY A 65 -3.88 -3.12 8.30
C GLY A 65 -3.71 -4.47 7.59
N ILE A 66 -3.28 -5.54 8.27
CA ILE A 66 -3.06 -6.88 7.67
C ILE A 66 -4.25 -7.39 6.85
N PRO A 67 -5.49 -7.46 7.37
CA PRO A 67 -6.63 -7.93 6.57
C PRO A 67 -6.87 -7.04 5.34
N GLY A 68 -6.71 -5.73 5.46
CA GLY A 68 -6.81 -4.80 4.34
C GLY A 68 -5.71 -5.00 3.29
N MET A 69 -4.47 -5.21 3.73
CA MET A 69 -3.32 -5.49 2.86
C MET A 69 -3.52 -6.78 2.06
N LEU A 70 -4.06 -7.84 2.68
CA LEU A 70 -4.36 -9.09 2.00
C LEU A 70 -5.41 -8.87 0.91
N ILE A 71 -6.52 -8.20 1.23
CA ILE A 71 -7.57 -7.88 0.25
C ILE A 71 -7.00 -7.02 -0.88
N GLN A 72 -6.14 -6.05 -0.57
CA GLN A 72 -5.51 -5.18 -1.55
C GLN A 72 -4.55 -5.93 -2.48
N ILE A 73 -3.72 -6.83 -1.95
CA ILE A 73 -2.79 -7.63 -2.76
C ILE A 73 -3.55 -8.59 -3.67
N PHE A 74 -4.45 -9.40 -3.11
CA PHE A 74 -5.18 -10.42 -3.87
C PHE A 74 -6.24 -9.82 -4.79
N GLY A 75 -7.04 -8.88 -4.26
CA GLY A 75 -8.08 -8.18 -5.02
C GLY A 75 -7.48 -7.29 -6.10
N GLY A 76 -6.45 -6.50 -5.75
CA GLY A 76 -5.73 -5.67 -6.72
C GLY A 76 -5.06 -6.51 -7.81
N TRP A 77 -4.42 -7.63 -7.46
CA TRP A 77 -3.84 -8.54 -8.44
C TRP A 77 -4.89 -9.13 -9.38
N PHE A 78 -6.01 -9.62 -8.84
CA PHE A 78 -7.07 -10.22 -9.63
C PHE A 78 -7.66 -9.22 -10.63
N VAL A 79 -7.95 -7.99 -10.17
CA VAL A 79 -8.46 -6.91 -11.02
C VAL A 79 -7.45 -6.52 -12.09
N LEU A 80 -6.20 -6.25 -11.71
CA LEU A 80 -5.15 -5.84 -12.65
C LEU A 80 -4.84 -6.92 -13.68
N LYS A 81 -4.83 -8.20 -13.28
CA LYS A 81 -4.59 -9.32 -14.19
C LYS A 81 -5.75 -9.48 -15.18
N LYS A 82 -6.99 -9.36 -14.71
CA LYS A 82 -8.16 -9.37 -15.58
C LYS A 82 -8.14 -8.22 -16.58
N LEU A 83 -7.78 -7.00 -16.16
CA LEU A 83 -7.64 -5.86 -17.06
C LEU A 83 -6.54 -6.07 -18.11
N ALA A 84 -5.38 -6.60 -17.70
CA ALA A 84 -4.29 -6.91 -18.64
C ALA A 84 -4.67 -7.98 -19.66
N ASP A 85 -5.51 -8.96 -19.29
CA ASP A 85 -6.02 -9.98 -20.23
C ASP A 85 -7.02 -9.42 -21.26
N TYR A 86 -7.67 -8.27 -21.02
CA TYR A 86 -8.59 -7.63 -21.98
C TYR A 86 -7.88 -6.84 -23.09
N GLU A 87 -6.58 -6.54 -22.94
CA GLU A 87 -5.78 -5.76 -23.90
C GLU A 87 -5.00 -6.63 -24.90
N LEU A 88 -5.16 -7.96 -24.85
CA LEU A 88 -4.56 -8.96 -25.77
C LEU A 88 -5.56 -9.45 -26.81
#